data_AF-A0A7C5HYG8-F1
#
_entry.id   AF-A0A7C5HYG8-F1
#
_cell.length_a   1.000
_cell.length_b   1.000
_cell.length_c   1.000
_cell.angle_alpha   90.00
_cell.angle_beta   90.00
_cell.angle_gamma   90.00
#
_symmetry.space_group_name_H-M   'P 1'
#
loop_
_entity.id
_entity.type
_entity.pdbx_description
1 polymer ?
#
loop_
_entity_poly.entity_id
_entity_poly.type
_entity_poly.pdbx_seq_one_letter_code
_entity_poly.pdbx_strand_id
1 'polypeptide(L)'
;MKPAEELVPVIKKAYSLIPGGEIIFVCSVTGTNEDPQDKKQVIMKLKDVGVYVLESNAAASEFAGLIIKNLLHNSEKKENSHGNK
;
A
#
# COMPACT_ATOMS: atom_id res chain seq x y z
N MET A 1 -6.60 14.79 16.15
CA MET A 1 -5.79 13.76 15.45
C MET A 1 -5.46 14.26 14.05
N LYS A 2 -4.25 14.01 13.55
CA LYS A 2 -3.82 14.42 12.21
C LYS A 2 -3.23 13.22 11.44
N PRO A 3 -4.07 12.44 10.75
CA PRO A 3 -3.69 11.12 10.24
C PRO A 3 -2.43 11.12 9.36
N ALA A 4 -2.33 12.03 8.39
CA ALA A 4 -1.18 12.07 7.50
C ALA A 4 0.12 12.47 8.23
N GLU A 5 0.06 13.38 9.19
CA GLU A 5 1.25 13.81 9.96
C GLU A 5 1.78 12.68 10.86
N GLU A 6 0.88 11.84 11.36
CA GLU A 6 1.24 10.71 12.24
C GLU A 6 1.69 9.47 11.44
N LEU A 7 1.02 9.15 10.32
CA LEU A 7 1.28 7.94 9.54
C LEU A 7 2.49 8.06 8.60
N VAL A 8 2.70 9.22 7.95
CA VAL A 8 3.80 9.40 6.98
C VAL A 8 5.18 9.08 7.57
N PRO A 9 5.55 9.57 8.77
CA PRO A 9 6.85 9.24 9.36
C PRO A 9 7.02 7.73 9.62
N VAL A 10 5.94 7.06 10.04
CA VAL A 10 5.97 5.62 10.34
C VAL A 10 6.09 4.79 9.07
N ILE A 11 5.38 5.17 8.00
CA ILE A 11 5.47 4.51 6.69
C ILE A 11 6.87 4.64 6.11
N LYS A 12 7.44 5.86 6.12
CA LYS A 12 8.83 6.08 5.67
C LYS A 12 9.83 5.25 6.48
N LYS A 13 9.65 5.18 7.80
CA LYS A 13 10.47 4.34 8.66
C LYS A 13 10.32 2.86 8.30
N ALA A 14 9.12 2.36 8.09
CA ALA A 14 8.88 0.97 7.71
C ALA A 14 9.63 0.61 6.42
N TYR A 15 9.57 1.45 5.37
CA TYR A 15 10.35 1.25 4.15
C TYR A 15 11.86 1.18 4.41
N SER A 16 12.38 2.05 5.28
CA SER A 16 13.82 2.06 5.61
C SER A 16 14.31 0.80 6.36
N LEU A 17 13.40 0.07 7.01
CA LEU A 17 13.73 -1.11 7.81
C LEU A 17 13.83 -2.40 6.99
N ILE A 18 13.40 -2.39 5.73
CA ILE A 18 13.40 -3.61 4.89
C ILE A 18 14.19 -3.39 3.59
N PRO A 19 15.50 -3.09 3.67
CA PRO A 19 16.34 -2.88 2.50
C PRO A 19 16.39 -4.17 1.65
N GLY A 20 15.94 -4.07 0.40
CA GLY A 20 15.87 -5.21 -0.53
C GLY A 20 14.62 -6.09 -0.38
N GLY A 21 13.75 -5.81 0.60
CA GLY A 21 12.42 -6.41 0.69
C GLY A 21 11.34 -5.50 0.12
N GLU A 22 10.09 -5.99 0.13
CA GLU A 22 8.93 -5.26 -0.36
C GLU A 22 7.86 -5.16 0.74
N ILE A 23 7.38 -3.95 1.01
CA ILE A 23 6.19 -3.70 1.82
C ILE A 23 5.22 -2.90 0.96
N ILE A 24 3.95 -3.29 0.98
CA ILE A 24 2.91 -2.58 0.26
C ILE A 24 1.87 -2.08 1.26
N PHE A 25 1.71 -0.76 1.32
CA PHE A 25 0.65 -0.13 2.11
C PHE A 25 -0.55 0.16 1.20
N VAL A 26 -1.73 -0.28 1.64
CA VAL A 26 -3.00 -0.09 0.94
C VAL A 26 -4.03 0.44 1.94
N CYS A 27 -4.78 1.47 1.59
CA CYS A 27 -5.87 1.96 2.43
C CYS A 27 -7.00 2.62 1.63
N SER A 28 -8.09 2.94 2.34
CA SER A 28 -9.09 3.91 1.90
C SER A 28 -9.19 5.03 2.94
N VAL A 29 -9.52 6.24 2.50
CA VAL A 29 -9.66 7.41 3.40
C VAL A 29 -11.13 7.78 3.52
N THR A 30 -11.65 7.71 4.74
CA THR A 30 -12.98 8.19 5.10
C THR A 30 -12.92 9.67 5.51
N GLY A 31 -14.06 10.35 5.46
CA GLY A 31 -14.17 11.79 5.70
C GLY A 31 -14.45 12.59 4.43
N THR A 32 -14.41 13.90 4.58
CA THR A 32 -14.82 14.92 3.62
C THR A 32 -13.68 15.92 3.37
N ASN A 33 -13.84 16.81 2.39
CA ASN A 33 -12.82 17.85 2.14
C ASN A 33 -12.97 19.01 3.13
N GLU A 34 -14.12 19.08 3.80
CA GLU A 34 -14.53 20.10 4.74
C GLU A 34 -14.08 19.77 6.17
N ASP A 35 -13.63 18.53 6.41
CA ASP A 35 -13.02 18.14 7.67
C ASP A 35 -11.72 18.95 7.91
N PRO A 36 -11.37 19.27 9.17
CA PRO A 36 -10.16 20.04 9.49
C PRO A 36 -8.86 19.47 8.90
N GLN A 37 -8.83 18.17 8.61
CA GLN A 37 -7.67 17.47 8.04
C GLN A 37 -7.65 17.49 6.50
N ASP A 38 -8.74 17.88 5.84
CA ASP A 38 -8.98 17.82 4.39
C ASP A 38 -8.63 16.45 3.77
N LYS A 39 -9.67 15.65 3.44
CA LYS A 39 -9.51 14.33 2.83
C LYS A 39 -8.58 14.33 1.61
N LYS A 40 -8.63 15.33 0.73
CA LYS A 40 -7.76 15.39 -0.46
C LYS A 40 -6.30 15.54 -0.07
N GLN A 41 -6.00 16.40 0.90
CA GLN A 41 -4.64 16.61 1.41
C GLN A 41 -4.09 15.35 2.07
N VAL A 42 -4.91 14.64 2.85
CA VAL A 42 -4.52 13.35 3.46
C VAL A 42 -4.19 12.32 2.38
N ILE A 43 -5.05 12.16 1.37
CA ILE A 43 -4.83 11.23 0.27
C ILE A 43 -3.53 11.56 -0.47
N MET A 44 -3.31 12.84 -0.80
CA MET A 44 -2.10 13.29 -1.51
C MET A 44 -0.83 12.94 -0.72
N LYS A 45 -0.77 13.31 0.56
CA LYS A 45 0.39 13.02 1.42
C LYS A 45 0.69 11.53 1.58
N LEU A 46 -0.33 10.68 1.62
CA LEU A 46 -0.16 9.23 1.69
C LEU A 46 0.36 8.66 0.35
N LYS A 47 -0.19 9.13 -0.77
CA LYS A 47 0.28 8.72 -2.10
C LYS A 47 1.73 9.15 -2.38
N ASP A 48 2.12 10.35 -1.93
CA ASP A 48 3.50 10.86 -2.07
C ASP A 48 4.55 9.97 -1.40
N VAL A 49 4.16 9.15 -0.43
CA VAL A 49 5.07 8.20 0.24
C VAL A 49 4.87 6.76 -0.21
N GLY A 50 4.15 6.54 -1.32
CA GLY A 50 4.01 5.21 -1.95
C GLY A 50 2.83 4.37 -1.45
N VAL A 51 1.88 4.96 -0.71
CA VAL A 51 0.67 4.25 -0.28
C VAL A 51 -0.34 4.19 -1.42
N TYR A 52 -0.91 3.00 -1.67
CA TYR A 52 -2.05 2.83 -2.55
C TYR A 52 -3.34 3.24 -1.84
N VAL A 53 -3.86 4.41 -2.19
CA VAL A 53 -5.11 4.92 -1.63
C VAL A 53 -6.25 4.74 -2.63
N LEU A 54 -7.23 3.92 -2.25
CA LEU A 54 -8.37 3.52 -3.07
C LEU A 54 -9.68 4.13 -2.56
N GLU A 55 -10.70 4.12 -3.41
CA GLU A 55 -11.97 4.81 -3.19
C GLU A 55 -12.82 4.21 -2.05
N SER A 56 -12.65 2.91 -1.77
CA SER A 56 -13.41 2.19 -0.76
C SER A 56 -12.57 1.12 -0.08
N ASN A 57 -13.00 0.69 1.11
CA ASN A 57 -12.37 -0.41 1.82
C ASN A 57 -12.48 -1.74 1.05
N ALA A 58 -13.56 -1.93 0.30
CA ALA A 58 -13.74 -3.11 -0.55
C ALA A 58 -12.68 -3.15 -1.66
N ALA A 59 -12.51 -2.04 -2.39
CA ALA A 59 -11.48 -1.92 -3.43
C ALA A 59 -10.05 -2.07 -2.85
N ALA A 60 -9.80 -1.51 -1.66
CA ALA A 60 -8.52 -1.68 -0.97
C ALA A 60 -8.22 -3.16 -0.63
N SER A 61 -9.23 -3.88 -0.12
CA SER A 61 -9.09 -5.30 0.22
C SER A 61 -8.91 -6.18 -1.02
N GLU A 62 -9.70 -5.93 -2.07
CA GLU A 62 -9.58 -6.64 -3.35
C GLU A 62 -8.20 -6.44 -3.98
N PHE A 63 -7.73 -5.18 -4.02
CA PHE A 63 -6.40 -4.85 -4.54
C PHE A 63 -5.29 -5.60 -3.79
N ALA A 64 -5.35 -5.65 -2.45
CA ALA A 64 -4.40 -6.41 -1.65
C ALA A 64 -4.43 -7.92 -1.98
N GLY A 65 -5.62 -8.49 -2.14
CA GLY A 65 -5.78 -9.89 -2.54
C GLY A 65 -5.19 -10.20 -3.93
N LEU A 66 -5.37 -9.29 -4.89
CA LEU A 66 -4.82 -9.42 -6.24
C LEU A 66 -3.29 -9.37 -6.25
N ILE A 67 -2.69 -8.49 -5.44
CA ILE A 67 -1.23 -8.45 -5.26
C ILE A 67 -0.71 -9.79 -4.76
N ILE A 68 -1.31 -10.33 -3.68
CA ILE A 68 -0.89 -11.60 -3.10
C ILE A 68 -1.01 -12.73 -4.14
N LYS A 69 -2.15 -12.82 -4.83
CA LYS A 69 -2.38 -13.82 -5.87
C LYS A 69 -1.33 -13.74 -6.99
N ASN A 70 -0.98 -12.52 -7.42
CA ASN A 70 0.05 -12.31 -8.44
C ASN A 70 1.45 -12.73 -7.95
N LEU A 71 1.80 -12.40 -6.71
CA LEU A 71 3.08 -12.80 -6.11
C LEU A 71 3.21 -14.33 -5.99
N LEU A 72 2.14 -15.02 -5.60
CA LEU A 72 2.11 -16.48 -5.53
C LEU A 72 2.29 -17.12 -6.92
N HIS A 73 1.52 -16.70 -7.92
CA HIS A 73 1.68 -17.22 -9.29
C HIS A 73 3.08 -16.98 -9.87
N ASN A 74 3.71 -15.84 -9.57
CA ASN A 74 5.06 -15.54 -10.04
C ASN A 74 6.13 -16.38 -9.32
N SER A 75 5.85 -16.82 -8.09
CA SER A 75 6.72 -17.73 -7.34
C SER A 75 6.69 -19.13 -7.94
N GLU A 76 5.49 -19.66 -8.24
CA GLU A 76 5.30 -20.99 -8.85
C GLU A 76 5.95 -21.11 -10.25
N LYS A 77 5.89 -20.05 -11.06
CA LYS A 77 6.54 -20.03 -12.38
C LYS A 77 8.07 -20.08 -12.32
N LYS A 78 8.69 -19.50 -11.29
CA LYS A 78 10.15 -19.51 -11.11
C LYS A 78 10.68 -20.89 -10.73
N GLU A 79 9.92 -21.66 -9.96
CA GLU A 79 10.28 -23.03 -9.56
C GLU A 79 10.17 -23.99 -10.75
N ASN A 80 9.12 -23.87 -11.57
CA ASN A 80 8.90 -24.73 -12.74
C ASN A 80 9.85 -24.48 -13.93
N SER A 81 10.63 -23.40 -13.91
CA SER A 81 11.59 -23.07 -14.97
C SER A 81 13.04 -23.49 -14.66
N HIS A 82 13.31 -24.04 -13.47
CA HIS A 82 14.63 -24.58 -13.08
C HIS A 82 14.74 -26.11 -13.19
N GLY A 83 13.68 -26.81 -13.63
CA GLY A 83 13.60 -28.27 -13.70
C GLY A 83 14.05 -28.94 -15.00
N ASN A 84 14.59 -28.20 -15.98
CA ASN A 84 15.15 -28.77 -17.22
C ASN A 84 16.64 -28.42 -17.33
N LYS A 85 17.49 -29.21 -16.67
CA LYS A 85 18.91 -29.34 -16.98
C LYS A 85 19.34 -30.77 -16.79
#